data_AF-A0A2J6RFJ8-F1
#
_entry.id   AF-A0A2J6RFJ8-F1
#
_cell.length_a   1.000
_cell.length_b   1.000
_cell.length_c   1.000
_cell.angle_alpha   90.00
_cell.angle_beta   90.00
_cell.angle_gamma   90.00
#
_symmetry.space_group_name_H-M   'P 1'
#
loop_
_entity.id
_entity.type
_entity.pdbx_description
1 polymer ?
#
loop_
_entity_poly.entity_id
_entity_poly.type
_entity_poly.pdbx_seq_one_letter_code
_entity_poly.pdbx_strand_id
1 'polypeptide(L)'
;MIRALEEKYKKATDWMSRKQSKNVRHPATREDFITRFRGNGKEEAEHPWLPAAELDPNIPDILMRAWDEISQCQIRDYRVGCLSGSSACMLDTFAKRKLALTRHSDWGNRFKTPFISSSSSLHEIAKERVPHFQQRQFKKGIKDNTKLTLFNTRARRALGKPVLRLKDELLYHNVRTKYGDPRFTAGSFFENEYLLPFSAGPDEIIGTWAWHQVEAWIKNNHSNFQGWYEQVGLPAFKEHERLKLGGLPNKCKASCDCCGQ
;
A
#
# COMPACT_ATOMS: atom_id res chain seq x y z
N MET A 1 28.95 47.57 -3.65
CA MET A 1 28.61 46.93 -2.35
C MET A 1 27.15 46.49 -2.29
N ILE A 2 26.19 47.30 -2.76
CA ILE A 2 24.74 46.99 -2.76
C ILE A 2 24.39 45.75 -3.61
N ARG A 3 24.94 45.61 -4.83
CA ARG A 3 24.69 44.42 -5.70
C ARG A 3 25.08 43.07 -5.08
N ALA A 4 26.15 43.04 -4.29
CA ALA A 4 26.59 41.81 -3.61
C ALA A 4 25.68 41.44 -2.43
N LEU A 5 25.02 42.43 -1.82
CA LEU A 5 24.01 42.22 -0.79
C LEU A 5 22.69 41.73 -1.41
N GLU A 6 22.29 42.27 -2.56
CA GLU A 6 21.10 41.82 -3.31
C GLU A 6 21.25 40.37 -3.80
N GLU A 7 22.43 39.97 -4.28
CA GLU A 7 22.71 38.59 -4.69
C GLU A 7 22.72 37.60 -3.51
N LYS A 8 23.20 38.05 -2.33
CA LYS A 8 23.10 37.29 -1.08
C LYS A 8 21.66 37.15 -0.61
N TYR A 9 20.86 38.22 -0.72
CA TYR A 9 19.43 38.18 -0.41
C TYR A 9 18.67 37.27 -1.36
N LYS A 10 18.95 37.31 -2.67
CA LYS A 10 18.31 36.45 -3.68
C LYS A 10 18.63 34.97 -3.45
N LYS A 11 19.87 34.62 -3.13
CA LYS A 11 20.27 33.26 -2.74
C LYS A 11 19.65 32.80 -1.42
N ALA A 12 19.49 33.71 -0.45
CA ALA A 12 18.83 33.42 0.83
C ALA A 12 17.32 33.20 0.65
N THR A 13 16.65 33.98 -0.21
CA THR A 13 15.24 33.80 -0.54
C THR A 13 14.99 32.61 -1.45
N ASP A 14 15.92 32.25 -2.36
CA ASP A 14 15.81 31.03 -3.19
C ASP A 14 15.98 29.74 -2.39
N TRP A 15 16.77 29.75 -1.31
CA TRP A 15 16.82 28.61 -0.38
C TRP A 15 15.55 28.50 0.47
N MET A 16 14.91 29.62 0.81
CA MET A 16 13.62 29.63 1.52
C MET A 16 12.43 29.31 0.59
N SER A 17 12.50 29.63 -0.71
CA SER A 17 11.50 29.20 -1.71
C SER A 17 11.62 27.70 -2.05
N ARG A 18 12.83 27.12 -1.94
CA ARG A 18 13.06 25.66 -1.96
C ARG A 18 12.51 24.92 -0.73
N LYS A 19 12.08 25.66 0.30
CA LYS A 19 11.38 25.15 1.48
C LYS A 19 9.91 25.54 1.54
N GLN A 20 9.30 25.94 0.42
CA GLN A 20 7.92 25.55 0.19
C GLN A 20 7.92 24.04 -0.04
N SER A 21 7.78 23.28 1.05
CA SER A 21 6.94 22.09 0.98
C SER A 21 5.58 22.57 0.48
N LYS A 22 5.41 22.70 -0.84
CA LYS A 22 4.11 22.46 -1.45
C LYS A 22 3.74 21.12 -0.85
N ASN A 23 2.73 21.09 0.02
CA ASN A 23 2.21 19.85 0.57
C ASN A 23 1.82 19.01 -0.63
N VAL A 24 2.74 18.18 -1.13
CA VAL A 24 2.49 17.34 -2.28
C VAL A 24 1.52 16.31 -1.77
N ARG A 25 0.24 16.55 -2.04
CA ARG A 25 -0.84 15.65 -1.68
C ARG A 25 -0.55 14.30 -2.32
N HIS A 26 -0.83 13.22 -1.59
CA HIS A 26 -0.80 11.89 -2.18
C HIS A 26 -1.75 11.84 -3.39
N PRO A 27 -1.31 11.28 -4.52
CA PRO A 27 -2.18 10.98 -5.64
C PRO A 27 -3.47 10.31 -5.16
N ALA A 28 -4.62 10.86 -5.55
CA ALA A 28 -5.93 10.38 -5.13
C ALA A 28 -6.83 10.06 -6.32
N THR A 29 -6.73 10.84 -7.41
CA THR A 29 -7.51 10.63 -8.64
C THR A 29 -6.71 9.89 -9.71
N ARG A 30 -7.40 9.39 -10.73
CA ARG A 30 -6.76 8.75 -11.88
C ARG A 30 -5.74 9.67 -12.56
N GLU A 31 -6.07 10.95 -12.70
CA GLU A 31 -5.24 11.97 -13.33
C GLU A 31 -3.95 12.24 -12.53
N ASP A 32 -4.04 12.21 -11.19
CA ASP A 32 -2.85 12.30 -10.34
C ASP A 32 -1.90 11.12 -10.59
N PHE A 33 -2.44 9.90 -10.66
CA PHE A 33 -1.66 8.70 -10.92
C PHE A 33 -1.06 8.74 -12.33
N ILE A 34 -1.84 9.14 -13.35
CA ILE A 34 -1.34 9.36 -14.72
C ILE A 34 -0.15 10.33 -14.70
N THR A 35 -0.26 11.44 -13.98
CA THR A 35 0.83 12.41 -13.85
C THR A 35 2.09 11.76 -13.29
N ARG A 36 1.96 10.88 -12.28
CA ARG A 36 3.12 10.20 -11.66
C ARG A 36 3.76 9.15 -12.55
N PHE A 37 3.00 8.43 -13.37
CA PHE A 37 3.51 7.33 -14.20
C PHE A 37 3.85 7.69 -15.63
N ARG A 38 3.20 8.69 -16.22
CA ARG A 38 3.50 9.12 -17.59
C ARG A 38 4.52 10.23 -17.62
N GLY A 39 4.42 11.19 -16.69
CA GLY A 39 5.38 12.29 -16.55
C GLY A 39 5.95 12.76 -17.88
N ASN A 40 7.28 12.73 -18.01
CA ASN A 40 7.99 12.99 -19.27
C ASN A 40 8.66 11.74 -19.86
N GLY A 41 8.33 10.55 -19.36
CA GLY A 41 9.00 9.31 -19.73
C GLY A 41 8.13 8.38 -20.55
N LYS A 42 8.74 7.33 -21.11
CA LYS A 42 8.09 6.34 -21.99
C LYS A 42 7.80 5.02 -21.29
N GLU A 43 8.18 4.88 -20.03
CA GLU A 43 8.08 3.63 -19.29
C GLU A 43 6.65 3.11 -19.23
N GLU A 44 5.67 3.99 -19.04
CA GLU A 44 4.26 3.59 -19.03
C GLU A 44 3.76 3.08 -20.39
N ALA A 45 4.42 3.43 -21.49
CA ALA A 45 4.10 2.90 -22.82
C ALA A 45 4.81 1.56 -23.09
N GLU A 46 5.98 1.33 -22.48
CA GLU A 46 6.80 0.11 -22.66
C GLU A 46 6.41 -1.01 -21.67
N HIS A 47 6.10 -0.63 -20.43
CA HIS A 47 5.69 -1.51 -19.33
C HIS A 47 4.60 -0.81 -18.50
N PRO A 48 3.32 -0.90 -18.92
CA PRO A 48 2.24 -0.15 -18.29
C PRO A 48 1.99 -0.61 -16.86
N TRP A 49 1.87 0.36 -15.94
CA TRP A 49 1.39 0.12 -14.58
C TRP A 49 -0.07 0.49 -14.42
N LEU A 50 -0.53 1.55 -15.09
CA LEU A 50 -1.94 1.93 -15.04
C LEU A 50 -2.79 0.77 -15.59
N PRO A 51 -3.95 0.50 -14.96
CA PRO A 51 -4.80 -0.58 -15.40
C PRO A 51 -5.27 -0.35 -16.84
N ALA A 52 -5.21 -1.42 -17.64
CA ALA A 52 -5.86 -1.49 -18.94
C ALA A 52 -7.40 -1.49 -18.78
N ALA A 53 -8.12 -1.35 -19.89
CA ALA A 53 -9.59 -1.43 -19.88
C ALA A 53 -10.08 -2.84 -19.48
N GLU A 54 -9.31 -3.87 -19.79
CA GLU A 54 -9.60 -5.25 -19.43
C GLU A 54 -9.03 -5.60 -18.05
N LEU A 55 -9.78 -6.39 -17.28
CA LEU A 55 -9.35 -6.87 -15.99
C LEU A 55 -8.30 -7.97 -16.18
N ASP A 56 -7.10 -7.77 -15.63
CA ASP A 56 -6.12 -8.85 -15.52
C ASP A 56 -6.67 -9.95 -14.57
N PRO A 57 -6.92 -11.17 -15.08
CA PRO A 57 -7.45 -12.28 -14.29
C PRO A 57 -6.45 -12.79 -13.24
N ASN A 58 -5.16 -12.42 -13.34
CA ASN A 58 -4.13 -12.86 -12.40
C ASN A 58 -4.07 -12.00 -11.14
N ILE A 59 -4.77 -10.86 -11.10
CA ILE A 59 -4.83 -9.99 -9.92
C ILE A 59 -5.93 -10.50 -8.97
N PRO A 60 -5.60 -10.89 -7.73
CA PRO A 60 -6.58 -11.32 -6.74
C PRO A 60 -7.60 -10.22 -6.46
N ASP A 61 -8.87 -10.59 -6.27
CA ASP A 61 -9.94 -9.64 -5.97
C ASP A 61 -9.80 -8.98 -4.59
N ILE A 62 -9.19 -9.70 -3.65
CA ILE A 62 -8.95 -9.25 -2.29
C ILE A 62 -7.45 -9.30 -2.01
N LEU A 63 -6.92 -8.20 -1.50
CA LEU A 63 -5.56 -8.13 -0.96
C LEU A 63 -5.60 -7.81 0.53
N MET A 64 -4.64 -8.36 1.27
CA MET A 64 -4.56 -8.25 2.73
C MET A 64 -3.34 -7.43 3.13
N ARG A 65 -3.49 -6.54 4.10
CA ARG A 65 -2.36 -5.88 4.75
C ARG A 65 -2.48 -6.01 6.25
N ALA A 66 -1.55 -6.75 6.84
CA ALA A 66 -1.28 -6.63 8.27
C ALA A 66 -0.41 -5.39 8.53
N TRP A 67 -0.64 -4.69 9.63
CA TRP A 67 0.18 -3.55 10.05
C TRP A 67 0.06 -3.29 11.56
N ASP A 68 1.00 -2.55 12.15
CA ASP A 68 0.96 -2.15 13.56
C ASP A 68 1.39 -0.67 13.75
N GLU A 69 1.63 -0.25 14.99
CA GLU A 69 2.06 1.11 15.37
C GLU A 69 3.41 1.56 14.77
N ILE A 70 4.26 0.62 14.38
CA ILE A 70 5.59 0.90 13.82
C ILE A 70 5.56 0.88 12.29
N SER A 71 4.58 0.20 11.69
CA SER A 71 4.41 0.14 10.24
C SER A 71 4.32 1.54 9.64
N GLN A 72 4.89 1.72 8.45
CA GLN A 72 4.51 2.84 7.60
C GLN A 72 3.13 2.56 6.98
N CYS A 73 2.47 3.58 6.43
CA CYS A 73 1.21 3.43 5.70
C CYS A 73 0.03 2.87 6.54
N GLN A 74 -0.01 3.25 7.81
CA GLN A 74 -1.14 2.99 8.70
C GLN A 74 -2.37 3.78 8.26
N ILE A 75 -3.55 3.32 8.66
CA ILE A 75 -4.78 4.12 8.60
C ILE A 75 -4.84 4.96 9.88
N ARG A 76 -4.44 6.24 9.78
CA ARG A 76 -4.56 7.21 10.87
C ARG A 76 -5.87 7.97 10.86
N ASP A 77 -6.49 8.09 9.68
CA ASP A 77 -7.80 8.68 9.47
C ASP A 77 -8.58 7.77 8.52
N TYR A 78 -9.68 7.18 9.00
CA TYR A 78 -10.51 6.27 8.22
C TYR A 78 -11.13 6.94 6.99
N ARG A 79 -11.26 8.27 6.98
CA ARG A 79 -11.79 9.05 5.85
C ARG A 79 -10.77 9.22 4.72
N VAL A 80 -9.50 8.95 5.01
CA VAL A 80 -8.40 9.08 4.04
C VAL A 80 -7.90 7.70 3.58
N GLY A 81 -7.90 6.71 4.48
CA GLY A 81 -7.40 5.37 4.20
C GLY A 81 -5.89 5.24 4.39
N CYS A 82 -5.24 4.40 3.59
CA CYS A 82 -3.80 4.18 3.64
C CYS A 82 -3.06 5.15 2.73
N LEU A 83 -2.04 5.83 3.26
CA LEU A 83 -1.13 6.68 2.49
C LEU A 83 0.28 6.09 2.50
N SER A 84 0.93 6.02 1.34
CA SER A 84 2.31 5.54 1.25
C SER A 84 3.29 6.48 1.95
N GLY A 85 4.53 6.03 2.16
CA GLY A 85 5.57 6.88 2.75
C GLY A 85 5.93 8.09 1.87
N SER A 86 5.73 8.01 0.55
CA SER A 86 6.16 9.05 -0.40
C SER A 86 5.05 9.44 -1.36
N SER A 87 4.58 10.70 -1.26
CA SER A 87 3.52 11.26 -2.10
C SER A 87 4.01 11.87 -3.41
N ALA A 88 5.29 12.26 -3.49
CA ALA A 88 5.83 13.07 -4.57
C ALA A 88 6.67 12.29 -5.58
N CYS A 89 6.84 10.97 -5.38
CA CYS A 89 7.69 10.15 -6.24
C CYS A 89 7.14 10.13 -7.68
N MET A 90 7.98 10.51 -8.65
CA MET A 90 7.69 10.26 -10.06
C MET A 90 8.16 8.86 -10.42
N LEU A 91 7.33 8.14 -11.16
CA LEU A 91 7.51 6.74 -11.56
C LEU A 91 7.38 6.62 -13.10
N ASP A 92 7.82 7.66 -13.80
CA ASP A 92 7.68 7.87 -15.24
C ASP A 92 8.81 7.28 -16.08
N THR A 93 9.89 6.81 -15.45
CA THR A 93 11.03 6.18 -16.15
C THR A 93 11.41 4.85 -15.50
N PHE A 94 11.94 3.93 -16.31
CA PHE A 94 12.52 2.66 -15.87
C PHE A 94 13.42 2.84 -14.63
N ALA A 95 14.36 3.79 -14.69
CA ALA A 95 15.34 4.03 -13.63
C ALA A 95 14.66 4.48 -12.32
N LYS A 96 13.61 5.30 -12.39
CA LYS A 96 12.86 5.76 -11.21
C LYS A 96 12.04 4.62 -10.60
N ARG A 97 11.36 3.81 -11.43
CA ARG A 97 10.63 2.62 -10.98
C ARG A 97 11.56 1.61 -10.33
N LYS A 98 12.66 1.27 -11.01
CA LYS A 98 13.72 0.40 -10.48
C LYS A 98 14.24 0.90 -9.13
N LEU A 99 14.57 2.19 -9.00
CA LEU A 99 15.04 2.75 -7.74
C LEU A 99 14.00 2.65 -6.62
N ALA A 100 12.72 2.94 -6.93
CA ALA A 100 11.64 2.83 -5.97
C ALA A 100 11.43 1.38 -5.51
N LEU A 101 11.46 0.42 -6.44
CA LEU A 101 11.34 -1.02 -6.18
C LEU A 101 12.50 -1.53 -5.35
N THR A 102 13.75 -1.25 -5.74
CA THR A 102 14.97 -1.61 -4.97
C THR A 102 14.86 -1.14 -3.52
N ARG A 103 14.42 0.11 -3.33
CA ARG A 103 14.23 0.69 -1.99
C ARG A 103 13.13 0.02 -1.20
N HIS A 104 12.04 -0.39 -1.85
CA HIS A 104 10.89 -0.97 -1.20
C HIS A 104 11.13 -2.44 -0.81
N SER A 105 11.77 -3.21 -1.68
CA SER A 105 12.12 -4.61 -1.44
C SER A 105 13.22 -4.79 -0.39
N ASP A 106 13.94 -3.73 -0.03
CA ASP A 106 14.90 -3.76 1.08
C ASP A 106 14.23 -3.35 2.40
N TRP A 107 13.84 -4.32 3.23
CA TRP A 107 13.21 -4.04 4.53
C TRP A 107 14.14 -3.43 5.58
N GLY A 108 15.46 -3.49 5.37
CA GLY A 108 16.41 -2.75 6.19
C GLY A 108 16.44 -1.26 5.83
N ASN A 109 15.92 -0.90 4.66
CA ASN A 109 15.90 0.46 4.19
C ASN A 109 14.96 1.35 5.03
N ARG A 110 15.39 2.58 5.29
CA ARG A 110 14.61 3.61 5.99
C ARG A 110 14.03 4.67 5.06
N PHE A 111 14.35 4.65 3.77
CA PHE A 111 13.77 5.59 2.81
C PHE A 111 12.27 5.33 2.63
N LYS A 112 11.49 6.40 2.70
CA LYS A 112 10.06 6.35 2.40
C LYS A 112 9.84 6.04 0.92
N THR A 113 8.97 5.08 0.63
CA THR A 113 8.67 4.61 -0.72
C THR A 113 7.23 4.93 -1.11
N PRO A 114 6.90 4.99 -2.41
CA PRO A 114 5.56 5.32 -2.87
C PRO A 114 4.59 4.16 -2.77
N PHE A 115 4.94 3.02 -2.15
CA PHE A 115 4.13 1.81 -2.19
C PHE A 115 3.56 1.44 -0.82
N ILE A 116 2.35 0.90 -0.85
CA ILE A 116 1.70 0.22 0.26
C ILE A 116 1.75 -1.28 -0.06
N SER A 117 2.49 -2.05 0.73
CA SER A 117 2.57 -3.50 0.56
C SER A 117 1.29 -4.20 0.99
N SER A 118 0.93 -5.25 0.30
CA SER A 118 -0.17 -6.15 0.63
C SER A 118 0.17 -7.57 0.19
N SER A 119 -0.55 -8.56 0.70
CA SER A 119 -0.36 -9.97 0.36
C SER A 119 -1.68 -10.58 -0.08
N SER A 120 -1.60 -11.54 -1.01
CA SER A 120 -2.72 -12.42 -1.37
C SER A 120 -2.77 -13.70 -0.53
N SER A 121 -1.79 -13.94 0.35
CA SER A 121 -1.66 -15.20 1.08
C SER A 121 -2.13 -15.09 2.52
N LEU A 122 -3.17 -15.85 2.86
CA LEU A 122 -3.64 -16.01 4.23
C LEU A 122 -2.56 -16.63 5.13
N HIS A 123 -1.78 -17.57 4.59
CA HIS A 123 -0.68 -18.21 5.31
C HIS A 123 0.39 -17.18 5.69
N GLU A 124 0.84 -16.37 4.73
CA GLU A 124 1.87 -15.34 4.96
C GLU A 124 1.40 -14.33 6.02
N ILE A 125 0.14 -13.89 5.94
CA ILE A 125 -0.44 -12.97 6.93
C ILE A 125 -0.41 -13.59 8.34
N ALA A 126 -0.97 -14.79 8.51
CA ALA A 126 -1.17 -15.40 9.82
C ALA A 126 0.09 -16.03 10.42
N LYS A 127 1.01 -16.54 9.60
CA LYS A 127 2.20 -17.29 10.07
C LYS A 127 3.48 -16.48 10.04
N GLU A 128 3.54 -15.40 9.26
CA GLU A 128 4.76 -14.61 9.12
C GLU A 128 4.57 -13.16 9.55
N ARG A 129 3.66 -12.42 8.87
CA ARG A 129 3.54 -10.97 9.04
C ARG A 129 3.03 -10.60 10.43
N VAL A 130 1.92 -11.18 10.86
CA VAL A 130 1.34 -10.85 12.17
C VAL A 130 2.26 -11.26 13.32
N PRO A 131 2.78 -12.50 13.39
CA PRO A 131 3.73 -12.86 14.45
C PRO A 131 4.96 -11.95 14.49
N HIS A 132 5.49 -11.54 13.34
CA HIS A 132 6.59 -10.59 13.27
C HIS A 132 6.21 -9.21 13.87
N PHE A 133 5.01 -8.71 13.58
CA PHE A 133 4.52 -7.43 14.11
C PHE A 133 4.23 -7.48 15.61
N GLN A 134 3.64 -8.57 16.11
CA GLN A 134 3.44 -8.77 17.54
C GLN A 134 4.78 -8.86 18.28
N GLN A 135 5.73 -9.65 17.75
CA GLN A 135 7.05 -9.80 18.37
C GLN A 135 7.83 -8.47 18.41
N ARG A 136 7.79 -7.67 17.33
CA ARG A 136 8.51 -6.39 17.32
C ARG A 136 7.89 -5.35 18.25
N GLN A 137 6.56 -5.35 18.42
CA GLN A 137 5.90 -4.46 19.39
C GLN A 137 6.23 -4.88 20.83
N PHE A 138 6.18 -6.18 21.12
CA PHE A 138 6.60 -6.74 22.41
C PHE A 138 8.03 -6.34 22.78
N LYS A 139 8.99 -6.51 21.85
CA LYS A 139 10.40 -6.11 22.03
C LYS A 139 10.58 -4.61 22.30
N LYS A 140 9.62 -3.77 21.93
CA LYS A 140 9.64 -2.31 22.15
C LYS A 140 8.77 -1.85 23.32
N GLY A 141 8.12 -2.77 24.05
CA GLY A 141 7.19 -2.41 25.11
C GLY A 141 5.93 -1.71 24.62
N ILE A 142 5.57 -1.87 23.34
CA ILE A 142 4.35 -1.31 22.76
C ILE A 142 3.22 -2.33 22.95
N LYS A 143 2.07 -1.89 23.48
CA LYS A 143 0.87 -2.72 23.56
C LYS A 143 0.47 -3.16 22.15
N ASP A 144 0.23 -4.46 21.96
CA ASP A 144 -0.12 -5.00 20.65
C ASP A 144 -1.36 -4.30 20.07
N ASN A 145 -1.17 -3.61 18.95
CA ASN A 145 -2.24 -3.02 18.14
C ASN A 145 -2.10 -3.47 16.68
N THR A 146 -1.74 -4.73 16.45
CA THR A 146 -1.71 -5.30 15.10
C THR A 146 -3.11 -5.27 14.50
N LYS A 147 -3.22 -4.83 13.25
CA LYS A 147 -4.47 -4.73 12.50
C LYS A 147 -4.35 -5.45 11.17
N LEU A 148 -5.47 -5.96 10.68
CA LEU A 148 -5.64 -6.53 9.35
C LEU A 148 -6.57 -5.62 8.55
N THR A 149 -6.15 -5.22 7.35
CA THR A 149 -6.98 -4.48 6.39
C THR A 149 -7.15 -5.30 5.12
N LEU A 150 -8.39 -5.39 4.64
CA LEU A 150 -8.72 -6.01 3.36
C LEU A 150 -9.00 -4.92 2.32
N PHE A 151 -8.41 -5.07 1.14
CA PHE A 151 -8.60 -4.18 -0.01
C PHE A 151 -9.35 -4.88 -1.13
N ASN A 152 -10.27 -4.16 -1.76
CA ASN A 152 -10.96 -4.58 -2.97
C ASN A 152 -10.20 -4.08 -4.21
N THR A 153 -9.56 -5.00 -4.94
CA THR A 153 -8.77 -4.64 -6.13
C THR A 153 -9.62 -4.30 -7.33
N ARG A 154 -10.87 -4.76 -7.39
CA ARG A 154 -11.83 -4.37 -8.45
C ARG A 154 -12.23 -2.91 -8.29
N ALA A 155 -12.57 -2.49 -7.08
CA ALA A 155 -12.85 -1.08 -6.77
C ALA A 155 -11.66 -0.17 -7.10
N ARG A 156 -10.44 -0.62 -6.75
CA ARG A 156 -9.21 0.10 -7.09
C ARG A 156 -9.00 0.26 -8.59
N ARG A 157 -9.16 -0.83 -9.36
CA ARG A 157 -9.02 -0.81 -10.83
C ARG A 157 -10.09 0.05 -11.49
N ALA A 158 -11.34 0.01 -10.98
CA ALA A 158 -12.43 0.87 -11.46
C ALA A 158 -12.14 2.37 -11.26
N LEU A 159 -11.35 2.73 -10.24
CA LEU A 159 -10.85 4.09 -10.03
C LEU A 159 -9.63 4.45 -10.92
N GLY A 160 -9.23 3.56 -11.83
CA GLY A 160 -8.07 3.73 -12.70
C GLY A 160 -6.74 3.66 -11.96
N LYS A 161 -6.70 3.05 -10.76
CA LYS A 161 -5.50 2.92 -9.95
C LYS A 161 -4.86 1.53 -10.12
N PRO A 162 -3.53 1.45 -10.10
CA PRO A 162 -2.82 0.20 -10.40
C PRO A 162 -2.68 -0.71 -9.18
N VAL A 163 -2.62 -2.02 -9.45
CA VAL A 163 -2.23 -3.08 -8.51
C VAL A 163 -1.06 -3.82 -9.16
N LEU A 164 0.09 -3.83 -8.52
CA LEU A 164 1.32 -4.36 -9.12
C LEU A 164 1.74 -5.62 -8.37
N ARG A 165 2.02 -6.70 -9.08
CA ARG A 165 2.62 -7.89 -8.46
C ARG A 165 4.12 -7.65 -8.29
N LEU A 166 4.60 -7.60 -7.03
CA LEU A 166 5.96 -7.16 -6.74
C LEU A 166 7.01 -8.05 -7.42
N LYS A 167 6.80 -9.37 -7.43
CA LYS A 167 7.73 -10.31 -8.08
C LYS A 167 7.97 -9.95 -9.55
N ASP A 168 6.90 -9.72 -10.31
CA ASP A 168 6.98 -9.42 -11.74
C ASP A 168 7.73 -8.11 -11.98
N GLU A 169 7.47 -7.12 -11.13
CA GLU A 169 8.15 -5.83 -11.18
C GLU A 169 9.64 -5.92 -10.85
N LEU A 170 10.02 -6.74 -9.87
CA LEU A 170 11.43 -6.97 -9.53
C LEU A 170 12.16 -7.69 -10.67
N LEU A 171 11.50 -8.64 -11.34
CA LEU A 171 12.04 -9.38 -12.48
C LEU A 171 12.24 -8.45 -13.68
N TYR A 172 11.21 -7.72 -14.10
CA TYR A 172 11.28 -6.79 -15.23
C TYR A 172 12.37 -5.73 -15.04
N HIS A 173 12.42 -5.11 -13.85
CA HIS A 173 13.40 -4.07 -13.57
C HIS A 173 14.79 -4.61 -13.21
N ASN A 174 14.98 -5.94 -13.19
CA ASN A 174 16.21 -6.62 -12.78
C ASN A 174 16.73 -6.08 -11.45
N VAL A 175 15.84 -6.07 -10.45
CA VAL A 175 16.13 -5.66 -9.06
C VAL A 175 16.62 -6.88 -8.29
N ARG A 176 17.83 -6.81 -7.77
CA ARG A 176 18.37 -7.82 -6.85
C ARG A 176 18.00 -7.45 -5.42
N THR A 177 17.55 -8.43 -4.66
CA THR A 177 17.22 -8.24 -3.24
C THR A 177 18.15 -9.07 -2.37
N LYS A 178 18.37 -8.62 -1.13
CA LYS A 178 19.13 -9.39 -0.13
C LYS A 178 18.30 -10.49 0.54
N TYR A 179 17.01 -10.58 0.22
CA TYR A 179 16.05 -11.52 0.80
C TYR A 179 15.68 -12.64 -0.18
N GLY A 180 16.60 -12.93 -1.11
CA GLY A 180 16.42 -13.94 -2.16
C GLY A 180 16.39 -13.34 -3.56
N ASP A 181 16.62 -14.20 -4.55
CA ASP A 181 16.43 -13.85 -5.95
C ASP A 181 14.95 -14.05 -6.33
N PRO A 182 14.26 -13.03 -6.84
CA PRO A 182 12.89 -13.18 -7.36
C PRO A 182 12.75 -14.26 -8.45
N ARG A 183 13.85 -14.66 -9.08
CA ARG A 183 13.90 -15.71 -10.12
C ARG A 183 13.84 -17.14 -9.57
N PHE A 184 14.17 -17.37 -8.30
CA PHE A 184 14.05 -18.69 -7.70
C PHE A 184 12.63 -18.85 -7.12
N THR A 185 11.85 -19.77 -7.72
CA THR A 185 10.41 -19.97 -7.43
C THR A 185 10.13 -20.64 -6.10
N ALA A 186 11.03 -21.50 -5.62
CA ALA A 186 10.85 -22.19 -4.34
C ALA A 186 11.07 -21.21 -3.17
N GLY A 187 9.99 -20.67 -2.63
CA GLY A 187 10.02 -19.84 -1.43
C GLY A 187 10.43 -18.39 -1.65
N SER A 188 10.19 -17.81 -2.84
CA SER A 188 10.40 -16.38 -3.04
C SER A 188 9.49 -15.60 -2.09
N PHE A 189 10.12 -14.81 -1.22
CA PHE A 189 9.45 -13.94 -0.26
C PHE A 189 8.37 -13.03 -0.93
N PHE A 190 8.56 -12.70 -2.21
CA PHE A 190 7.72 -11.75 -2.95
C PHE A 190 6.58 -12.39 -3.75
N GLU A 191 6.40 -13.72 -3.69
CA GLU A 191 5.44 -14.46 -4.54
C GLU A 191 4.01 -13.93 -4.43
N ASN A 192 3.62 -13.62 -3.19
CA ASN A 192 2.28 -13.18 -2.83
C ASN A 192 2.20 -11.67 -2.57
N GLU A 193 3.31 -10.93 -2.73
CA GLU A 193 3.35 -9.51 -2.40
C GLU A 193 2.87 -8.64 -3.58
N TYR A 194 1.90 -7.78 -3.29
CA TYR A 194 1.33 -6.82 -4.22
C TYR A 194 1.52 -5.40 -3.69
N LEU A 195 1.83 -4.48 -4.59
CA LEU A 195 2.00 -3.07 -4.29
C LEU A 195 0.76 -2.28 -4.70
N LEU A 196 0.32 -1.41 -3.78
CA LEU A 196 -0.67 -0.37 -4.04
C LEU A 196 0.06 0.99 -4.03
N PRO A 197 0.37 1.59 -5.20
CA PRO A 197 1.03 2.88 -5.26
C PRO A 197 0.20 4.00 -4.62
N PHE A 198 0.93 4.91 -3.97
CA PHE A 198 0.56 6.19 -3.36
C PHE A 198 -0.52 6.17 -2.28
N SER A 199 -1.72 5.74 -2.60
CA SER A 199 -2.85 5.76 -1.67
C SER A 199 -3.80 4.60 -1.95
N ALA A 200 -4.45 4.11 -0.90
CA ALA A 200 -5.62 3.26 -0.98
C ALA A 200 -6.72 3.92 -0.14
N GLY A 201 -7.71 4.49 -0.83
CA GLY A 201 -8.77 5.28 -0.21
C GLY A 201 -9.86 4.43 0.45
N PRO A 202 -10.80 5.05 1.18
CA PRO A 202 -11.88 4.34 1.85
C PRO A 202 -12.75 3.52 0.88
N ASP A 203 -12.90 4.01 -0.35
CA ASP A 203 -13.64 3.34 -1.43
C ASP A 203 -13.06 1.99 -1.86
N GLU A 204 -11.80 1.73 -1.51
CA GLU A 204 -11.06 0.53 -1.86
C GLU A 204 -10.91 -0.41 -0.64
N ILE A 205 -11.27 0.04 0.57
CA ILE A 205 -11.09 -0.70 1.82
C ILE A 205 -12.39 -1.44 2.15
N ILE A 206 -12.31 -2.76 2.16
CA ILE A 206 -13.41 -3.66 2.54
C ILE A 206 -13.68 -3.53 4.05
N GLY A 207 -12.60 -3.49 4.83
CA GLY A 207 -12.67 -3.34 6.27
C GLY A 207 -11.30 -3.40 6.94
N THR A 208 -11.28 -3.01 8.21
CA THR A 208 -10.11 -3.11 9.08
C THR A 208 -10.52 -3.73 10.41
N TRP A 209 -9.80 -4.76 10.82
CA TRP A 209 -10.03 -5.50 12.07
C TRP A 209 -8.79 -5.41 12.94
N ALA A 210 -8.97 -5.23 14.25
CA ALA A 210 -7.87 -5.48 15.17
C ALA A 210 -7.58 -6.98 15.20
N TRP A 211 -6.31 -7.36 15.19
CA TRP A 211 -5.93 -8.76 15.08
C TRP A 211 -6.42 -9.59 16.27
N HIS A 212 -6.38 -9.04 17.48
CA HIS A 212 -6.92 -9.72 18.67
C HIS A 212 -8.42 -10.03 18.57
N GLN A 213 -9.20 -9.26 17.79
CA GLN A 213 -10.62 -9.57 17.53
C GLN A 213 -10.74 -10.73 16.53
N VAL A 214 -9.85 -10.82 15.55
CA VAL A 214 -9.76 -11.97 14.64
C VAL A 214 -9.42 -13.24 15.45
N GLU A 215 -8.44 -13.16 16.35
CA GLU A 215 -8.06 -14.26 17.24
C GLU A 215 -9.20 -14.68 18.17
N ALA A 216 -9.91 -13.71 18.76
CA ALA A 216 -11.08 -13.97 19.59
C ALA A 216 -12.20 -14.65 18.80
N TRP A 217 -12.46 -14.21 17.56
CA TRP A 217 -13.44 -14.87 16.69
C TRP A 217 -13.02 -16.31 16.40
N ILE A 218 -11.75 -16.54 16.04
CA ILE A 218 -11.21 -17.87 15.76
C ILE A 218 -11.40 -18.80 16.97
N LYS A 219 -11.08 -18.32 18.17
CA LYS A 219 -11.23 -19.06 19.42
C LYS A 219 -12.70 -19.38 19.71
N ASN A 220 -13.58 -18.39 19.64
CA ASN A 220 -15.00 -18.53 19.98
C ASN A 220 -15.76 -19.43 18.98
N ASN A 221 -15.30 -19.52 17.74
CA ASN A 221 -15.90 -20.34 16.69
C ASN A 221 -15.16 -21.67 16.46
N HIS A 222 -14.18 -22.01 17.30
CA HIS A 222 -13.34 -23.22 17.17
C HIS A 222 -12.79 -23.41 15.74
N SER A 223 -12.31 -22.32 15.14
CA SER A 223 -11.96 -22.25 13.73
C SER A 223 -10.47 -21.96 13.51
N ASN A 224 -10.11 -21.44 12.33
CA ASN A 224 -8.78 -20.95 11.98
C ASN A 224 -8.90 -19.69 11.10
N PHE A 225 -7.77 -19.13 10.67
CA PHE A 225 -7.79 -17.89 9.88
C PHE A 225 -8.44 -18.06 8.50
N GLN A 226 -8.35 -19.24 7.89
CA GLN A 226 -9.10 -19.56 6.66
C GLN A 226 -10.61 -19.49 6.93
N GLY A 227 -11.08 -20.11 8.01
CA GLY A 227 -12.49 -20.07 8.39
C GLY A 227 -12.98 -18.64 8.71
N TRP A 228 -12.16 -17.83 9.38
CA TRP A 228 -12.48 -16.41 9.57
C TRP A 228 -12.58 -15.67 8.23
N TYR A 229 -11.63 -15.90 7.32
CA TYR A 229 -11.65 -15.26 6.02
C TYR A 229 -12.89 -15.67 5.22
N GLU A 230 -13.27 -16.95 5.24
CA GLU A 230 -14.44 -17.45 4.52
C GLU A 230 -15.77 -16.98 5.09
N GLN A 231 -15.87 -16.80 6.42
CA GLN A 231 -17.12 -16.45 7.10
C GLN A 231 -17.25 -14.95 7.42
N VAL A 232 -16.16 -14.20 7.41
CA VAL A 232 -16.15 -12.76 7.72
C VAL A 232 -15.56 -11.96 6.56
N GLY A 233 -14.35 -12.29 6.11
CA GLY A 233 -13.64 -11.55 5.06
C GLY A 233 -14.37 -11.57 3.70
N LEU A 234 -14.69 -12.77 3.20
CA LEU A 234 -15.38 -12.96 1.91
C LEU A 234 -16.80 -12.38 1.93
N PRO A 235 -17.64 -12.57 2.97
CA PRO A 235 -18.93 -11.89 3.06
C PRO A 235 -18.80 -10.36 3.10
N ALA A 236 -17.82 -9.81 3.83
CA ALA A 236 -17.57 -8.37 3.85
C ALA A 236 -17.20 -7.84 2.45
N PHE A 237 -16.38 -8.57 1.69
CA PHE A 237 -16.08 -8.24 0.30
C PHE A 237 -17.33 -8.27 -0.60
N LYS A 238 -18.14 -9.33 -0.51
CA LYS A 238 -19.38 -9.44 -1.30
C LYS A 238 -20.34 -8.30 -1.01
N GLU A 239 -20.47 -7.91 0.26
CA GLU A 239 -21.29 -6.76 0.63
C GLU A 239 -20.71 -5.44 0.11
N HIS A 240 -19.39 -5.27 0.19
CA HIS A 240 -18.70 -4.10 -0.38
C HIS A 240 -18.94 -3.99 -1.89
N GLU A 241 -18.85 -5.09 -2.63
CA GLU A 241 -19.18 -5.14 -4.07
C GLU A 241 -20.66 -4.82 -4.32
N ARG A 242 -21.57 -5.42 -3.55
CA ARG A 242 -23.02 -5.18 -3.67
C ARG A 242 -23.37 -3.70 -3.47
N LEU A 243 -22.81 -3.04 -2.47
CA LEU A 243 -23.05 -1.62 -2.19
C LEU A 243 -22.51 -0.73 -3.32
N LYS A 244 -21.30 -1.04 -3.83
CA LYS A 244 -20.69 -0.33 -4.97
C LYS A 244 -21.51 -0.47 -6.25
N LEU A 245 -21.92 -1.68 -6.60
CA LEU A 245 -22.72 -1.95 -7.81
C LEU A 245 -24.16 -1.42 -7.69
N GLY A 246 -24.70 -1.36 -6.47
CA GLY A 246 -26.02 -0.80 -6.19
C GLY A 246 -26.08 0.73 -6.07
N GLY A 247 -24.96 1.44 -6.23
CA GLY A 247 -24.91 2.91 -6.15
C GLY A 247 -25.14 3.48 -4.74
N LEU A 248 -25.06 2.65 -3.70
CA LEU A 248 -25.27 3.08 -2.32
C LEU A 248 -23.97 3.59 -1.70
N PRO A 249 -23.99 4.70 -0.94
CA PRO A 249 -22.79 5.21 -0.28
C PRO A 249 -22.25 4.15 0.69
N ASN A 250 -20.98 3.82 0.53
CA ASN A 250 -20.28 2.84 1.35
C ASN A 250 -20.06 3.42 2.75
N LYS A 251 -20.93 3.10 3.71
CA LYS A 251 -20.63 3.35 5.13
C LYS A 251 -19.58 2.32 5.53
N CYS A 252 -18.31 2.73 5.54
CA CYS A 252 -17.22 1.92 6.05
C CYS A 252 -17.62 1.41 7.44
N LYS A 253 -17.91 0.10 7.55
CA LYS A 253 -18.17 -0.54 8.84
C LYS A 253 -16.82 -0.60 9.54
N ALA A 254 -16.47 0.46 10.25
CA ALA A 254 -15.31 0.46 11.14
C ALA A 254 -15.60 -0.56 12.24
N SER A 255 -15.18 -1.80 12.04
CA SER A 255 -15.23 -2.85 13.05
C SER A 255 -14.12 -2.71 14.11
N CYS A 256 -13.28 -1.67 14.00
CA CYS A 256 -12.32 -1.33 15.05
C CYS A 256 -12.70 -0.06 15.80
N ASP A 257 -12.91 -0.21 17.10
CA ASP A 257 -13.02 0.90 18.08
C ASP A 257 -11.73 1.75 18.17
N CYS A 258 -10.66 1.31 17.50
CA CYS A 258 -9.31 1.86 17.60
C CYS A 258 -8.91 2.83 16.46
N CYS A 259 -9.78 3.07 15.47
CA CYS A 259 -9.47 3.91 14.31
C CYS A 259 -10.18 5.29 14.32
N GLY A 260 -10.67 5.70 15.50
CA GLY A 260 -11.38 6.97 15.70
C GLY A 260 -12.85 6.88 15.30
N GLN A 261 -13.71 6.69 16.29
CA GLN A 261 -14.99 7.40 16.33
C GLN A 261 -14.72 8.78 16.94
#